data_AF-K5VS31-F1
#
_entry.id   AF-K5VS31-F1
#
_cell.length_a   1.000
_cell.length_b   1.000
_cell.length_c   1.000
_cell.angle_alpha   90.00
_cell.angle_beta   90.00
_cell.angle_gamma   90.00
#
_symmetry.space_group_name_H-M   'P 1'
#
loop_
_entity.id
_entity.type
_entity.pdbx_description
1 polymer ?
#
loop_
_entity_poly.entity_id
_entity_poly.type
_entity_poly.pdbx_seq_one_letter_code
_entity_poly.pdbx_strand_id
1 'polypeptide(L)' 'MFCDFAPEPLVFVQWYTPLNTRDEVSGMYSVGVSTSNHERSASVISITALVRSCHLIPHWRQAINRTWT' A
#
# COMPACT_ATOMS: atom_id res chain seq x y z
N MET A 1 -0.83 23.96 32.93
CA MET A 1 -0.80 22.59 32.39
C MET A 1 -0.80 22.74 30.88
N PHE A 2 0.40 22.77 30.27
CA PHE A 2 0.52 22.92 28.83
C PHE A 2 0.32 21.53 28.22
N CYS A 3 -0.76 21.34 27.46
CA CYS A 3 -0.85 20.19 26.57
C CYS A 3 0.08 20.46 25.39
N ASP A 4 1.21 19.78 25.34
CA ASP A 4 1.96 19.56 24.11
C ASP A 4 1.04 18.77 23.16
N PHE A 5 0.26 19.48 22.33
CA PHE A 5 -0.28 18.88 21.11
C PHE A 5 0.89 18.71 20.15
N ALA A 6 1.63 17.62 20.31
CA ALA A 6 2.52 17.18 19.26
C ALA A 6 1.69 17.04 17.97
N PRO A 7 2.13 17.61 16.83
CA PRO A 7 1.38 17.51 15.59
C PRO A 7 1.16 16.04 15.25
N GLU A 8 -0.07 15.69 14.88
CA GLU A 8 -0.42 14.32 14.52
C GLU A 8 0.43 13.87 13.32
N PRO A 9 1.11 12.71 13.41
CA PRO A 9 1.96 12.26 12.33
C PRO A 9 1.12 11.92 11.10
N LEU A 10 1.60 12.39 9.96
CA LEU A 10 1.01 12.13 8.65
C LEU A 10 1.80 11.06 7.91
N VAL A 11 1.10 10.30 7.09
CA VAL A 11 1.69 9.25 6.27
C VAL A 11 1.28 9.42 4.81
N PHE A 12 2.25 9.22 3.91
CA PHE A 12 2.01 9.15 2.48
C PHE A 12 1.64 7.71 2.11
N VAL A 13 0.50 7.52 1.44
CA VAL A 13 0.01 6.21 1.01
C VAL A 13 -0.20 6.18 -0.49
N GLN A 14 0.12 5.03 -1.12
CA GLN A 14 -0.34 4.70 -2.46
C GLN A 14 -1.54 3.76 -2.34
N TRP A 15 -2.59 4.05 -3.10
CA TRP A 15 -3.81 3.27 -3.08
C TRP A 15 -3.71 2.06 -4.01
N TYR A 16 -4.26 0.95 -3.54
CA TYR A 16 -4.42 -0.28 -4.30
C TYR A 16 -5.90 -0.56 -4.57
N THR A 17 -6.20 -1.48 -5.48
CA THR A 17 -7.57 -1.94 -5.70
C THR A 17 -8.12 -2.63 -4.45
N PRO A 18 -9.45 -2.64 -4.24
CA PRO A 18 -10.08 -3.35 -3.13
C PRO A 18 -9.67 -4.83 -3.04
N LEU A 19 -9.66 -5.38 -1.82
CA LEU A 19 -9.32 -6.78 -1.51
C LEU A 19 -10.46 -7.76 -1.91
N ASN A 20 -10.78 -7.80 -3.20
CA ASN A 20 -11.91 -8.59 -3.71
C ASN A 20 -11.47 -9.95 -4.28
N THR A 21 -10.26 -10.04 -4.81
CA THR A 21 -9.77 -11.24 -5.52
C THR A 21 -8.76 -11.96 -4.65
N ARG A 22 -8.96 -13.26 -4.45
CA ARG A 22 -7.92 -14.15 -3.92
C ARG A 22 -7.31 -14.95 -5.06
N ASP A 23 -6.00 -15.12 -5.00
CA ASP A 23 -5.29 -16.05 -5.87
C ASP A 23 -5.51 -17.48 -5.40
N GLU A 24 -5.85 -18.36 -6.34
CA GLU A 24 -6.24 -19.74 -6.04
C GLU A 24 -5.07 -20.60 -5.56
N VAL A 25 -3.84 -20.26 -5.96
CA VAL A 25 -2.64 -21.03 -5.62
C VAL A 25 -2.13 -20.67 -4.21
N SER A 26 -2.02 -19.37 -3.92
CA SER A 26 -1.49 -18.88 -2.65
C SER A 26 -2.55 -18.63 -1.57
N GLY A 27 -3.83 -18.55 -1.95
CA GLY A 27 -4.93 -18.19 -1.04
C GLY A 27 -4.89 -16.75 -0.53
N MET A 28 -3.93 -15.94 -0.99
CA MET A 28 -3.72 -14.55 -0.59
C MET A 28 -4.54 -13.58 -1.43
N TYR A 29 -4.79 -12.37 -0.92
CA TYR A 29 -5.44 -11.32 -1.70
C TYR A 29 -4.50 -10.75 -2.76
N SER A 30 -5.00 -10.69 -3.99
CA SER A 30 -4.36 -10.01 -5.10
C SER A 30 -4.86 -8.57 -5.17
N VAL A 31 -3.94 -7.62 -5.37
CA VAL A 31 -4.27 -6.20 -5.55
C VAL A 31 -3.50 -5.60 -6.72
N GLY A 32 -4.17 -4.72 -7.46
CA GLY A 32 -3.56 -3.85 -8.46
C GLY A 32 -3.28 -2.45 -7.90
N VAL A 33 -2.46 -1.67 -8.61
CA VAL A 33 -2.24 -0.26 -8.27
C VAL A 33 -3.48 0.54 -8.69
N SER A 34 -4.05 1.34 -7.80
CA SER A 34 -5.15 2.23 -8.15
C SER A 34 -4.61 3.43 -8.95
N THR A 35 -5.26 3.75 -10.07
CA THR A 35 -4.90 4.90 -10.90
C THR A 35 -6.06 5.88 -11.01
N SER A 36 -5.73 7.17 -11.03
CA SER A 36 -6.65 8.27 -11.30
C SER A 36 -5.96 9.23 -12.27
N ASN A 37 -6.63 9.63 -13.35
CA ASN A 37 -6.06 10.46 -14.43
C ASN A 37 -4.72 9.92 -14.98
N HIS A 38 -4.61 8.60 -15.19
CA HIS A 38 -3.40 7.91 -15.66
C HIS A 38 -2.19 7.96 -14.70
N GLU A 39 -2.36 8.49 -13.49
CA GLU A 39 -1.33 8.51 -12.46
C GLU A 39 -1.68 7.59 -11.30
N ARG A 40 -0.67 7.20 -10.51
CA ARG A 40 -0.90 6.40 -9.30
C ARG A 40 -1.70 7.24 -8.30
N SER A 41 -2.81 6.68 -7.83
CA SER A 41 -3.59 7.30 -6.79
C SER A 41 -2.79 7.26 -5.48
N ALA A 42 -2.57 8.43 -4.89
CA ALA A 42 -1.85 8.59 -3.63
C ALA A 42 -2.49 9.69 -2.79
N SER A 43 -2.26 9.65 -1.48
CA SER A 43 -2.77 10.66 -0.55
C SER A 43 -1.87 10.80 0.67
N VAL A 44 -1.96 11.93 1.34
CA VAL A 44 -1.41 12.12 2.68
C VAL A 44 -2.56 12.01 3.66
N ILE A 45 -2.48 11.05 4.58
CA ILE A 45 -3.52 10.79 5.58
C ILE A 45 -2.93 10.86 6.99
N SER A 46 -3.78 11.05 8.00
CA SER A 46 -3.36 10.86 9.38
C SER A 46 -2.97 9.39 9.64
N ILE A 47 -1.96 9.16 10.48
CA ILE A 47 -1.59 7.81 10.92
C ILE A 47 -2.75 7.06 11.57
N THR A 48 -3.69 7.76 12.20
CA THR A 48 -4.81 7.13 12.93
C THR A 48 -5.84 6.53 12.00
N ALA A 49 -5.81 6.87 10.71
CA ALA A 49 -6.61 6.24 9.67
C ALA A 49 -6.08 4.86 9.25
N LEU A 50 -4.86 4.47 9.64
CA LEU A 50 -4.32 3.14 9.39
C LEU A 50 -4.91 2.12 10.38
N VAL A 51 -5.74 1.21 9.87
CA VAL A 51 -6.39 0.19 10.72
C VAL A 51 -5.42 -0.93 11.10
N ARG A 52 -4.72 -1.51 10.11
CA ARG A 52 -3.78 -2.63 10.30
C ARG A 52 -2.95 -2.89 9.06
N SER A 53 -1.80 -3.52 9.26
CA SER A 53 -1.06 -4.18 8.17
C SER A 53 -1.79 -5.43 7.67
N CYS A 54 -1.60 -5.76 6.40
CA CYS A 54 -2.08 -7.00 5.80
C CYS A 54 -1.02 -7.62 4.88
N HIS A 55 -1.09 -8.94 4.72
CA HIS A 55 -0.25 -9.67 3.78
C HIS A 55 -0.93 -9.72 2.42
N LEU A 56 -0.22 -9.23 1.41
CA LEU A 56 -0.64 -9.24 0.01
C LEU A 56 0.23 -10.20 -0.77
N ILE A 57 -0.27 -10.68 -1.91
CA ILE A 57 0.58 -11.37 -2.87
C ILE A 57 1.69 -10.42 -3.30
N PRO A 58 2.96 -10.83 -3.21
CA PRO A 58 4.06 -10.03 -3.72
C PRO A 58 3.89 -9.86 -5.24
N HIS A 59 3.71 -8.62 -5.69
CA HIS A 59 3.76 -8.33 -7.11
C HIS A 59 5.23 -8.31 -7.56
N TRP A 60 5.74 -9.45 -8.01
CA TRP A 60 7.10 -9.58 -8.56
C TRP A 60 7.21 -8.80 -9.88
N ARG A 61 7.48 -7.49 -9.79
CA ARG A 61 7.70 -6.65 -10.96
C ARG A 61 9.09 -6.95 -11.53
N GLN A 62 9.08 -7.58 -12.71
CA GLN A 62 10.24 -8.00 -13.51
C GLN A 62 11.11 -9.07 -12.85
N ALA A 63 11.61 -9.98 -13.68
CA ALA A 63 12.66 -10.90 -13.26
C ALA A 63 13.89 -10.07 -12.87
N ILE A 64 14.46 -10.34 -11.69
CA ILE A 64 15.75 -9.78 -11.30
C ILE A 64 16.73 -10.06 -12.43
N ASN A 65 17.44 -9.03 -12.90
CA ASN A 65 18.43 -9.21 -13.94
C ASN A 65 19.51 -10.17 -13.43
N ARG A 66 19.57 -11.36 -14.04
CA ARG A 66 20.49 -12.43 -13.65
C ARG A 66 21.96 -12.08 -13.91
N THR A 67 22.25 -10.98 -14.60
CA THR A 67 23.62 -10.49 -14.83
C THR A 67 24.09 -9.46 -13.81
N TRP A 68 23.29 -9.13 -12.79
CA TRP A 68 23.75 -8.31 -11.67
C TRP A 68 24.61 -9.16 -10.73
N THR A 69 25.92 -8.88 -10.69
CA THR A 69 26.89 -9.40 -9.71
C THR A 69 27.03 -8.44 -8.54
#